data_AF-A0A6J4ED33-F1
#
_entry.id   AF-A0A6J4ED33-F1
#
_cell.length_a   1.000
_cell.length_b   1.000
_cell.length_c   1.000
_cell.angle_alpha   90.00
_cell.angle_beta   90.00
_cell.angle_gamma   90.00
#
_symmetry.space_group_name_H-M   'P 1'
#
loop_
_entity.id
_entity.type
_entity.pdbx_description
1 polymer ?
#
loop_
_entity_poly.entity_id
_entity_poly.type
_entity_poly.pdbx_seq_one_letter_code
_entity_poly.pdbx_strand_id
1 'polypeptide(L)' 'MKIIVRPLRTTQGNSWQVCMDQHAVSFRSEAEARRFVATLEARLKAPHVLPEPARRAAS' A
#
# COMPACT_ATOMS: atom_id res chain seq x y z
N MET A 1 9.80 -1.37 5.07
CA MET A 1 9.17 -1.18 3.75
C MET A 1 9.52 0.19 3.23
N LYS A 2 10.15 0.30 2.05
CA LYS A 2 10.46 1.59 1.44
C LYS A 2 9.31 2.01 0.53
N ILE A 3 8.65 3.11 0.87
CA ILE A 3 7.55 3.68 0.07
C ILE A 3 8.06 4.95 -0.60
N ILE A 4 7.90 5.04 -1.92
CA ILE A 4 8.31 6.21 -2.72
C ILE A 4 7.15 6.61 -3.63
N VAL A 5 6.78 7.90 -3.61
CA VAL A 5 5.81 8.46 -4.57
C VAL A 5 6.59 9.23 -5.63
N ARG A 6 6.37 8.92 -6.90
CA ARG A 6 7.03 9.62 -8.02
C ARG A 6 6.08 9.93 -9.17
N PRO A 7 6.27 11.05 -9.88
CA PRO A 7 5.55 11.32 -11.11
C PRO A 7 6.00 10.35 -12.22
N LEU A 8 5.05 9.94 -13.06
CA LEU A 8 5.27 9.08 -14.23
C LEU A 8 4.66 9.75 -15.45
N ARG A 9 5.49 10.11 -16.44
CA ARG A 9 5.00 10.60 -17.72
C ARG A 9 4.59 9.41 -18.57
N THR A 10 3.30 9.32 -18.88
CA THR A 10 2.74 8.27 -19.74
C THR A 10 2.20 8.91 -21.01
N THR A 11 2.02 8.12 -22.07
CA THR A 11 1.41 8.56 -23.33
C THR A 11 -0.02 9.10 -23.16
N GLN A 12 -0.72 8.72 -22.08
CA GLN A 12 -2.06 9.22 -21.73
C GLN A 12 -2.06 10.44 -20.80
N GLY A 13 -0.89 11.00 -20.45
CA GLY A 13 -0.77 12.18 -19.58
C GLY A 13 0.06 11.94 -18.33
N ASN A 14 -0.07 12.89 -17.38
CA ASN A 14 0.65 12.85 -16.10
C ASN A 14 0.02 11.78 -15.19
N SER A 15 0.74 10.68 -14.99
CA SER A 15 0.40 9.66 -14.00
C SER A 15 1.33 9.78 -12.79
N TRP A 16 0.98 9.07 -11.73
CA TRP A 16 1.76 8.98 -10.50
C TRP A 16 1.97 7.52 -10.15
N GLN A 17 3.10 7.20 -9.53
CA GLN A 17 3.41 5.84 -9.14
C GLN A 17 3.85 5.81 -7.68
N VAL A 18 3.27 4.87 -6.92
CA VAL A 18 3.68 4.51 -5.58
C VAL A 18 4.49 3.22 -5.67
N CYS A 19 5.79 3.31 -5.41
CA CYS A 19 6.70 2.18 -5.31
C CYS A 19 6.81 1.72 -3.85
N MET A 20 6.77 0.40 -3.67
CA MET A 20 6.66 -0.32 -2.41
C MET A 20 7.63 -1.50 -2.47
N ASP A 21 8.91 -1.24 -2.18
CA ASP A 21 10.01 -2.19 -2.42
C ASP A 21 9.96 -2.74 -3.87
N GLN A 22 9.50 -3.99 -4.05
CA GLN A 22 9.44 -4.68 -5.36
C GLN A 22 8.14 -4.40 -6.13
N HIS A 23 7.15 -3.80 -5.47
CA HIS A 23 5.83 -3.56 -6.03
C HIS A 23 5.67 -2.10 -6.47
N ALA A 24 4.89 -1.87 -7.53
CA ALA A 24 4.55 -0.52 -7.97
C ALA A 24 3.07 -0.45 -8.35
N VAL A 25 2.40 0.61 -7.91
CA VAL A 25 0.99 0.87 -8.22
C VAL A 25 0.87 2.25 -8.85
N SER A 26 0.16 2.35 -9.97
CA SER A 26 -0.01 3.58 -10.72
C SER A 26 -1.37 4.24 -10.44
N PHE A 27 -1.38 5.57 -10.40
CA PHE A 27 -2.52 6.43 -10.12
C PHE A 27 -2.61 7.55 -11.17
N ARG A 28 -3.81 8.08 -11.37
CA ARG A 28 -4.05 9.19 -12.32
C ARG A 28 -3.74 10.56 -11.73
N SER A 29 -3.64 10.66 -10.40
CA SER A 29 -3.37 11.91 -9.70
C SER A 29 -2.44 11.71 -8.50
N GLU A 30 -1.75 12.79 -8.12
CA GLU A 30 -0.90 12.79 -6.93
C GLU A 30 -1.71 12.57 -5.65
N ALA A 31 -2.90 13.19 -5.59
CA ALA A 31 -3.78 13.13 -4.44
C ALA A 31 -4.21 11.68 -4.13
N GLU A 32 -4.57 10.90 -5.16
CA GLU A 32 -4.88 9.49 -5.00
C GLU A 32 -3.67 8.68 -4.54
N ALA A 33 -2.50 8.90 -5.14
CA ALA A 33 -1.26 8.22 -4.74
C ALA A 33 -0.92 8.48 -3.26
N ARG A 34 -1.02 9.74 -2.81
CA ARG A 34 -0.77 10.13 -1.42
C ARG A 34 -1.81 9.53 -0.45
N ARG A 35 -3.09 9.50 -0.84
CA ARG A 35 -4.16 8.90 -0.03
C ARG A 35 -4.00 7.38 0.11
N PHE A 36 -3.53 6.71 -0.94
CA PHE A 36 -3.15 5.31 -0.88
C PHE A 36 -2.01 5.08 0.11
N VAL A 37 -0.93 5.89 0.04
CA VAL A 37 0.19 5.80 0.99
C VAL A 37 -0.26 6.00 2.43
N ALA A 38 -1.08 7.02 2.71
CA ALA A 38 -1.61 7.25 4.06
C ALA A 38 -2.39 6.04 4.60
N THR A 39 -3.22 5.41 3.75
CA THR A 39 -3.96 4.19 4.12
C THR A 39 -3.01 3.03 4.39
N LEU A 40 -1.99 2.86 3.56
CA LEU A 40 -0.98 1.82 3.69
C LEU A 40 -0.19 1.99 4.99
N GLU A 41 0.31 3.19 5.29
CA GLU A 41 1.05 3.47 6.51
C GLU A 41 0.20 3.28 7.77
N ALA A 42 -1.07 3.71 7.74
CA ALA A 42 -2.00 3.47 8.84
C ALA A 42 -2.20 1.98 9.11
N ARG A 43 -2.34 1.18 8.04
CA ARG A 43 -2.44 -0.28 8.16
C ARG A 43 -1.17 -0.90 8.68
N LEU A 44 0.01 -0.48 8.22
CA LEU A 44 1.28 -1.04 8.70
C LEU A 44 1.55 -0.72 10.17
N LYS A 45 1.11 0.45 10.64
CA LYS A 45 1.28 0.88 12.05
C LYS A 45 0.17 0.37 12.97
N ALA A 46 -0.93 -0.14 12.43
CA ALA A 46 -2.03 -0.62 13.24
C ALA A 46 -1.58 -1.82 14.10
N PRO A 47 -1.98 -1.87 15.38
CA PRO A 47 -1.75 -3.03 16.22
C PRO A 47 -2.65 -4.18 15.74
N HIS A 48 -2.12 -5.03 14.85
CA HIS A 48 -2.83 -6.21 14.39
C HIS A 48 -2.77 -7.28 15.47
N VAL A 49 -3.87 -7.46 16.19
CA VAL A 49 -4.01 -8.57 17.14
C VAL A 49 -4.15 -9.86 16.33
N LEU A 50 -3.26 -10.82 16.56
CA LEU A 50 -3.43 -12.16 16.02
C LEU A 50 -4.64 -12.81 16.70
N PRO A 51 -5.59 -13.39 15.95
CA PRO A 51 -6.68 -14.14 16.56
C PRO A 51 -6.08 -15.27 17.40
N GLU A 52 -6.61 -15.47 18.61
CA GLU A 52 -6.16 -16.57 19.48
C GLU A 52 -6.27 -17.89 18.72
N PRO A 53 -5.24 -18.74 18.74
CA PRO A 53 -5.31 -20.03 18.07
C PRO A 53 -6.42 -20.83 18.72
N ALA A 54 -7.56 -20.93 18.02
CA ALA A 54 -8.62 -21.85 18.39
C ALA A 54 -7.97 -23.24 18.46
N ARG A 55 -7.89 -23.80 19.67
CA ARG A 55 -7.36 -25.13 19.94
C ARG A 55 -8.13 -26.11 19.05
N ARG A 56 -7.55 -26.49 17.92
CA ARG A 56 -8.12 -27.55 17.08
C ARG A 56 -8.08 -28.80 17.94
N ALA A 57 -9.24 -29.22 18.44
CA ALA A 57 -9.38 -30.54 19.02
C ALA A 57 -9.06 -31.53 17.90
N ALA A 58 -7.89 -32.16 17.98
CA ALA A 58 -7.60 -33.34 17.19
C ALA A 58 -8.53 -34.45 17.70
N SER A 59 -9.42 -34.91 16.83
CA SER A 59 -10.26 -36.11 16.99
C SER A 59 -9.46 -37.36 16.64
#